data_AF-A0A933HMC2-F1
#
_entry.id   AF-A0A933HMC2-F1
#
_cell.length_a   1.000
_cell.length_b   1.000
_cell.length_c   1.000
_cell.angle_alpha   90.00
_cell.angle_beta   90.00
_cell.angle_gamma   90.00
#
_symmetry.space_group_name_H-M   'P 1'
#
loop_
_entity.id
_entity.type
_entity.pdbx_description
1 polymer ?
#
loop_
_entity_poly.entity_id
_entity_poly.type
_entity_poly.pdbx_seq_one_letter_code
_entity_poly.pdbx_strand_id
1 'polypeptide(L)'
;MSDQPSDGFTLSRRQAVAALAAGVLVAGGAAALAGVEATTWAKQDAALQAQDLEFQLTELRKKNDAAQAKNDELQRQLAAAQLQIELYKGLVGLFDTLDKIGIDSVIGAALGAYSGTLAALRAMVDSLKAGIVTAENALDSFESAFASIRAALTAAETAWANVGVLLKNAQQLVAQTTSPILPFVDQARKFFDDLLGKIPFGAGESARQTINGIVGLIAGIPTALDALDDGLFRELRSGWFSNDNARNLEATLAQPIVNGVLEPLRQFLDQVDVTLNSWETQVAKPVNNALSQRVIVQQQIAEYRKQNNV
;
A
#
# COMPACT_ATOMS: atom_id res chain seq x y z
N MET A 1 -33.19 -48.94 39.52
CA MET A 1 -31.90 -49.66 39.56
C MET A 1 -31.18 -49.11 40.78
N SER A 2 -31.64 -49.47 41.98
CA SER A 2 -31.31 -50.69 42.72
C SER A 2 -29.91 -50.61 43.32
N ASP A 3 -29.90 -50.44 44.64
CA ASP A 3 -28.80 -50.51 45.61
C ASP A 3 -27.64 -51.46 45.28
N GLN A 4 -26.43 -51.02 45.65
CA GLN A 4 -25.46 -51.89 46.34
C GLN A 4 -24.38 -51.04 47.04
N PRO A 5 -24.32 -51.04 48.39
CA PRO A 5 -23.14 -50.64 49.13
C PRO A 5 -22.24 -51.87 49.36
N SER A 6 -20.96 -51.75 49.00
CA SER A 6 -19.94 -52.76 49.31
C SER A 6 -19.44 -52.60 50.74
N ASP A 7 -19.93 -53.47 51.63
CA ASP A 7 -19.39 -53.73 52.96
C ASP A 7 -18.00 -54.37 52.86
N GLY A 8 -16.96 -53.61 53.23
CA GLY A 8 -15.59 -54.09 53.40
C GLY A 8 -15.25 -54.20 54.88
N PHE A 9 -15.22 -55.43 55.39
CA PHE A 9 -14.95 -55.80 56.78
C PHE A 9 -13.73 -55.10 57.40
N THR A 10 -13.98 -54.29 58.43
CA THR A 10 -12.96 -53.78 59.35
C THR A 10 -12.65 -54.82 60.42
N LEU A 11 -11.63 -55.66 60.19
CA LEU A 11 -11.06 -56.49 61.26
C LEU A 11 -10.17 -55.62 62.15
N SER A 12 -10.82 -54.99 63.13
CA SER A 12 -10.18 -54.30 64.24
C SER A 12 -9.27 -55.25 65.01
N ARG A 13 -7.97 -54.90 65.10
CA ARG A 13 -6.89 -55.60 65.85
C ARG A 13 -7.19 -55.86 67.34
N ARG A 14 -8.34 -55.42 67.87
CA ARG A 14 -8.72 -55.61 69.27
C ARG A 14 -9.52 -56.88 69.55
N GLN A 15 -10.02 -57.60 68.54
CA GLN A 15 -10.73 -58.87 68.75
C GLN A 15 -9.83 -60.12 68.70
N ALA A 16 -8.60 -60.00 68.17
CA ALA A 16 -7.64 -61.12 68.15
C ALA A 16 -6.92 -61.35 69.50
N VAL A 17 -6.98 -60.38 70.43
CA VAL A 17 -6.25 -60.47 71.71
C VAL A 17 -7.09 -61.14 72.82
N ALA A 18 -8.39 -61.36 72.61
CA ALA A 18 -9.27 -61.96 73.62
C ALA A 18 -9.28 -63.52 73.61
N ALA A 19 -8.69 -64.17 72.60
CA ALA A 19 -8.69 -65.63 72.47
C ALA A 19 -7.49 -66.34 73.14
N LEU A 20 -6.54 -65.61 73.73
CA LEU A 20 -5.34 -66.17 74.37
C LEU A 20 -5.37 -66.16 75.90
N ALA A 21 -6.45 -65.68 76.53
CA ALA A 21 -6.52 -65.51 77.99
C ALA A 21 -7.39 -66.55 78.73
N ALA A 22 -7.96 -67.55 78.03
CA ALA A 22 -8.84 -68.53 78.65
C ALA A 22 -8.47 -69.95 78.21
N GLY A 23 -7.54 -70.58 78.93
CA GLY A 23 -7.38 -72.03 78.78
C GLY A 23 -6.05 -72.63 79.18
N VAL A 24 -5.46 -72.28 80.33
CA VAL A 24 -4.59 -73.24 81.05
C VAL A 24 -4.75 -73.03 82.55
N LEU A 25 -5.64 -73.80 83.18
CA LEU A 25 -5.58 -74.04 84.61
C LEU A 25 -6.27 -75.39 84.94
N VAL A 26 -5.49 -76.22 85.64
CA VAL A 26 -5.85 -77.39 86.46
C VAL A 26 -5.92 -78.77 85.76
N ALA A 27 -4.80 -79.49 85.85
CA ALA A 27 -4.79 -80.89 86.29
C ALA A 27 -3.52 -81.12 87.13
N GLY A 28 -3.68 -81.15 88.46
CA GLY A 28 -2.63 -81.50 89.40
C GLY A 28 -2.76 -82.97 89.85
N GLY A 29 -1.62 -83.64 90.01
CA GLY A 29 -1.51 -84.81 90.90
C GLY A 29 -1.24 -86.18 90.26
N ALA A 30 -0.07 -86.36 89.64
CA ALA A 30 0.75 -87.60 89.67
C ALA A 30 1.93 -87.50 88.67
N ALA A 31 2.88 -86.59 88.87
CA ALA A 31 4.14 -86.55 88.10
C ALA A 31 5.23 -85.71 88.80
N ALA A 32 5.50 -85.94 90.08
CA ALA A 32 6.54 -85.22 90.80
C ALA A 32 7.99 -85.66 90.45
N LEU A 33 8.17 -86.62 89.52
CA LEU A 33 9.48 -87.00 88.97
C LEU A 33 9.57 -86.93 87.42
N ALA A 34 8.48 -86.54 86.74
CA ALA A 34 8.49 -86.17 85.32
C ALA A 34 8.19 -84.67 85.10
N GLY A 35 7.81 -83.95 86.16
CA GLY A 35 7.45 -82.53 86.13
C GLY A 35 8.64 -81.59 85.98
N VAL A 36 9.88 -82.03 86.22
CA VAL A 36 11.08 -81.23 85.92
C VAL A 36 11.43 -81.32 84.43
N GLU A 37 11.35 -82.50 83.82
CA GLU A 37 11.63 -82.67 82.39
C GLU A 37 10.51 -82.13 81.49
N ALA A 38 9.23 -82.35 81.83
CA ALA A 38 8.10 -81.80 81.08
C ALA A 38 8.03 -80.25 81.16
N THR A 39 8.42 -79.66 82.29
CA THR A 39 8.56 -78.19 82.38
C THR A 39 9.82 -77.68 81.68
N THR A 40 10.86 -78.51 81.53
CA THR A 40 12.06 -78.15 80.76
C THR A 40 11.77 -78.17 79.26
N TRP A 41 11.08 -79.19 78.74
CA TRP A 41 10.62 -79.26 77.35
C TRP A 41 9.64 -78.13 77.01
N ALA A 42 8.65 -77.85 77.85
CA ALA A 42 7.73 -76.74 77.63
C ALA A 42 8.43 -75.36 77.64
N LYS A 43 9.45 -75.18 78.49
CA LYS A 43 10.29 -73.96 78.49
C LYS A 43 11.16 -73.88 77.24
N GLN A 44 11.67 -75.00 76.75
CA GLN A 44 12.54 -75.06 75.57
C GLN A 44 11.75 -74.81 74.28
N ASP A 45 10.53 -75.33 74.18
CA ASP A 45 9.62 -75.11 73.04
C ASP A 45 9.09 -73.66 73.02
N ALA A 46 8.76 -73.10 74.19
CA ALA A 46 8.43 -71.68 74.32
C ALA A 46 9.62 -70.76 73.96
N ALA A 47 10.86 -71.16 74.27
CA ALA A 47 12.06 -70.42 73.88
C ALA A 47 12.31 -70.47 72.36
N LEU A 48 12.05 -71.61 71.71
CA LEU A 48 12.13 -71.74 70.25
C LEU A 48 11.05 -70.89 69.54
N GLN A 49 9.82 -70.91 70.03
CA GLN A 49 8.76 -70.03 69.52
C GLN A 49 9.09 -68.54 69.70
N ALA A 50 9.65 -68.15 70.85
CA ALA A 50 10.08 -66.78 71.09
C ALA A 50 11.20 -66.36 70.11
N GLN A 51 12.15 -67.25 69.82
CA GLN A 51 13.22 -67.01 68.87
C GLN A 51 12.70 -66.88 67.42
N ASP A 52 11.75 -67.72 66.99
CA ASP A 52 11.13 -67.62 65.67
C ASP A 52 10.32 -66.32 65.52
N LEU A 53 9.57 -65.93 66.55
CA LEU A 53 8.86 -64.65 66.60
C LEU A 53 9.81 -63.44 66.53
N GLU A 54 10.94 -63.47 67.24
CA GLU A 54 11.96 -62.43 67.15
C GLU A 54 12.58 -62.35 65.75
N PHE A 55 12.82 -63.51 65.11
CA PHE A 55 13.30 -63.57 63.74
C PHE A 55 12.29 -62.95 62.77
N GLN A 56 11.01 -63.36 62.86
CA GLN A 56 9.92 -62.83 62.03
C GLN A 56 9.71 -61.32 62.24
N LEU A 57 9.76 -60.83 63.49
CA LEU A 57 9.67 -59.40 63.79
C LEU A 57 10.85 -58.62 63.21
N THR A 58 12.05 -59.19 63.25
CA THR A 58 13.26 -58.57 62.66
C THR A 58 13.17 -58.52 61.13
N GLU A 59 12.70 -59.60 60.49
CA GLU A 59 12.39 -59.66 59.06
C GLU A 59 11.34 -58.61 58.66
N LEU A 60 10.25 -58.51 59.42
CA LEU A 60 9.20 -57.52 59.19
C LEU A 60 9.71 -56.08 59.37
N ARG A 61 10.53 -55.82 60.39
CA ARG A 61 11.18 -54.51 60.58
C ARG A 61 12.05 -54.17 59.38
N LYS A 62 12.93 -55.09 58.94
CA LYS A 62 13.74 -54.88 57.72
C LYS A 62 12.90 -54.60 56.48
N LYS A 63 11.80 -55.34 56.26
CA LYS A 63 10.89 -55.10 55.14
C LYS A 63 10.19 -53.76 55.24
N ASN A 64 9.78 -53.35 56.45
CA ASN A 64 9.15 -52.06 56.69
C ASN A 64 10.13 -50.91 56.48
N ASP A 65 11.36 -51.03 56.98
CA ASP A 65 12.44 -50.05 56.77
C ASP A 65 12.78 -49.91 55.28
N ALA A 66 12.86 -51.03 54.55
CA ALA A 66 13.08 -51.03 53.10
C ALA A 66 11.90 -50.41 52.33
N ALA A 67 10.66 -50.68 52.76
CA ALA A 67 9.47 -50.07 52.16
C ALA A 67 9.39 -48.56 52.45
N GLN A 68 9.77 -48.12 53.65
CA GLN A 68 9.87 -46.69 53.99
C GLN A 68 10.95 -46.00 53.15
N ALA A 69 12.16 -46.57 53.05
CA ALA A 69 13.22 -46.03 52.22
C ALA A 69 12.81 -45.92 50.74
N LYS A 70 12.05 -46.90 50.22
CA LYS A 70 11.50 -46.86 48.87
C LYS A 70 10.44 -45.78 48.69
N ASN A 71 9.56 -45.59 49.67
CA ASN A 71 8.56 -44.50 49.64
C ASN A 71 9.25 -43.13 49.66
N ASP A 72 10.27 -42.94 50.50
CA ASP A 72 11.03 -41.69 50.56
C ASP A 72 11.72 -41.38 49.22
N GLU A 73 12.30 -42.40 48.58
CA GLU A 73 12.92 -42.26 47.26
C GLU A 73 11.89 -41.91 46.17
N LEU A 74 10.74 -42.57 46.15
CA LEU A 74 9.65 -42.25 45.21
C LEU A 74 9.11 -40.83 45.43
N GLN A 75 9.01 -40.37 46.68
CA GLN A 75 8.61 -39.00 46.98
C GLN A 75 9.62 -37.97 46.46
N ARG A 76 10.93 -38.25 46.58
CA ARG A 76 11.98 -37.40 45.99
C ARG A 76 11.90 -37.37 44.47
N GLN A 77 11.71 -38.52 43.83
CA GLN A 77 11.56 -38.60 42.38
C GLN A 77 10.31 -37.85 41.90
N LEU A 78 9.19 -37.97 42.61
CA LEU A 78 7.97 -37.21 42.32
C LEU A 78 8.21 -35.69 42.42
N ALA A 79 8.85 -35.23 43.48
CA ALA A 79 9.18 -33.81 43.66
C ALA A 79 10.12 -33.31 42.54
N ALA A 80 11.13 -34.09 42.15
CA ALA A 80 12.03 -33.76 41.05
C ALA A 80 11.30 -33.72 39.69
N ALA A 81 10.40 -34.66 39.42
CA ALA A 81 9.60 -34.69 38.20
C ALA A 81 8.61 -33.51 38.14
N GLN A 82 7.98 -33.17 39.26
CA GLN A 82 7.11 -31.99 39.37
C GLN A 82 7.87 -30.70 39.06
N LEU A 83 9.10 -30.56 39.57
CA LEU A 83 9.97 -29.43 39.25
C LEU A 83 10.26 -29.36 37.74
N GLN A 84 10.64 -30.47 37.11
CA GLN A 84 10.90 -30.51 35.66
C GLN A 84 9.66 -30.14 34.84
N ILE A 85 8.48 -30.61 35.24
CA ILE A 85 7.21 -30.27 34.57
C ILE A 85 6.98 -28.76 34.62
N GLU A 86 7.17 -28.12 35.77
CA GLU A 86 7.01 -26.66 35.89
C GLU A 86 8.03 -25.89 35.05
N LEU A 87 9.27 -26.37 34.95
CA LEU A 87 10.28 -25.79 34.06
C LEU A 87 9.87 -25.87 32.58
N TYR A 88 9.42 -27.04 32.12
CA TYR A 88 8.98 -27.20 30.74
C TYR A 88 7.70 -26.41 30.44
N LYS A 89 6.77 -26.29 31.38
CA LYS A 89 5.59 -25.42 31.23
C LYS A 89 5.99 -23.96 31.04
N GLY A 90 6.96 -23.47 31.81
CA GLY A 90 7.50 -22.12 31.64
C GLY A 90 8.11 -21.91 30.26
N LEU A 91 8.93 -22.85 29.80
CA LEU A 91 9.53 -22.81 28.46
C LEU A 91 8.49 -22.86 27.34
N VAL A 92 7.50 -23.75 27.45
CA VAL A 92 6.37 -23.85 26.50
C VAL A 92 5.58 -22.54 26.45
N GLY A 93 5.35 -21.90 27.60
CA GLY A 93 4.68 -20.59 27.65
C GLY A 93 5.46 -19.49 26.89
N LEU A 94 6.79 -19.49 26.94
CA LEU A 94 7.61 -18.57 26.14
C LEU A 94 7.53 -18.87 24.65
N PHE A 95 7.52 -20.14 24.24
CA PHE A 95 7.32 -20.53 22.84
C PHE A 95 5.92 -20.19 22.32
N ASP A 96 4.88 -20.37 23.13
CA ASP A 96 3.52 -19.96 22.80
C ASP A 96 3.42 -18.42 22.65
N THR A 97 4.13 -17.67 23.50
CA THR A 97 4.25 -16.22 23.35
C THR A 97 4.97 -15.84 22.05
N LEU A 98 6.02 -16.58 21.68
CA LEU A 98 6.74 -16.38 20.42
C LEU A 98 5.83 -16.62 19.20
N ASP A 99 4.98 -17.64 19.25
CA ASP A 99 4.05 -17.99 18.17
C ASP A 99 2.92 -16.95 18.05
N LYS A 100 2.40 -16.48 19.19
CA LYS A 100 1.37 -15.42 19.25
C LYS A 100 1.79 -14.08 18.67
N ILE A 101 3.10 -13.78 18.58
CA ILE A 101 3.59 -12.59 17.88
C ILE A 101 3.19 -12.64 16.40
N GLY A 102 3.06 -13.84 15.81
CA GLY A 102 2.40 -14.05 14.52
C GLY A 102 2.95 -13.19 13.38
N ILE A 103 4.29 -13.19 13.19
CA ILE A 103 4.96 -12.33 12.20
C ILE A 103 4.36 -12.50 10.81
N ASP A 104 4.05 -13.73 10.39
CA ASP A 104 3.48 -13.99 9.07
C ASP A 104 2.09 -13.36 8.91
N SER A 105 1.30 -13.33 9.99
CA SER A 105 0.01 -12.64 10.02
C SER A 105 0.19 -11.12 9.95
N VAL A 106 1.14 -10.56 10.71
CA VAL A 106 1.44 -9.12 10.70
C VAL A 106 1.94 -8.69 9.31
N ILE A 107 2.88 -9.44 8.72
CA ILE A 107 3.40 -9.18 7.37
C ILE A 107 2.28 -9.37 6.33
N GLY A 108 1.48 -10.43 6.43
CA GLY A 108 0.36 -10.69 5.53
C GLY A 108 -0.68 -9.56 5.56
N ALA A 109 -1.04 -9.09 6.75
CA ALA A 109 -1.95 -7.96 6.93
C ALA A 109 -1.34 -6.66 6.37
N ALA A 110 -0.05 -6.41 6.63
CA ALA A 110 0.67 -5.24 6.12
C ALA A 110 0.76 -5.24 4.58
N LEU A 111 1.14 -6.36 3.97
CA LEU A 111 1.19 -6.52 2.52
C LEU A 111 -0.21 -6.41 1.89
N GLY A 112 -1.22 -6.99 2.54
CA GLY A 112 -2.61 -6.90 2.12
C GLY A 112 -3.09 -5.45 2.09
N ALA A 113 -2.86 -4.70 3.17
CA ALA A 113 -3.21 -3.29 3.26
C ALA A 113 -2.50 -2.45 2.19
N TYR A 114 -1.22 -2.73 1.93
CA TYR A 114 -0.41 -1.95 0.97
C TYR A 114 -0.71 -2.29 -0.50
N SER A 115 -1.24 -3.48 -0.78
CA SER A 115 -1.57 -3.91 -2.15
C SER A 115 -2.57 -2.99 -2.85
N GLY A 116 -3.59 -2.51 -2.11
CA GLY A 116 -4.57 -1.57 -2.62
C GLY A 116 -3.95 -0.22 -2.98
N THR A 117 -3.05 0.28 -2.13
CA THR A 117 -2.31 1.53 -2.36
C THR A 117 -1.44 1.46 -3.60
N LEU A 118 -0.71 0.35 -3.80
CA LEU A 118 0.10 0.12 -5.00
C LEU A 118 -0.76 0.00 -6.26
N ALA A 119 -1.93 -0.63 -6.18
CA ALA A 119 -2.86 -0.69 -7.30
C ALA A 119 -3.40 0.70 -7.67
N ALA A 120 -3.73 1.53 -6.68
CA ALA A 120 -4.14 2.92 -6.91
C ALA A 120 -3.03 3.76 -7.57
N LEU A 121 -1.79 3.61 -7.08
CA LEU A 121 -0.63 4.29 -7.66
C LEU A 121 -0.42 3.88 -9.13
N ARG A 122 -0.56 2.59 -9.44
CA ARG A 122 -0.47 2.08 -10.81
C ARG A 122 -1.55 2.68 -11.71
N ALA A 123 -2.81 2.72 -11.24
CA ALA A 123 -3.91 3.32 -11.99
C ALA A 123 -3.65 4.81 -12.29
N MET A 124 -3.07 5.55 -11.34
CA MET A 124 -2.67 6.94 -11.56
C MET A 124 -1.54 7.11 -12.57
N VAL A 125 -0.54 6.22 -12.56
CA VAL A 125 0.51 6.20 -13.59
C VAL A 125 -0.09 6.00 -14.98
N ASP A 126 -1.04 5.08 -15.12
CA ASP A 126 -1.71 4.83 -16.40
C ASP A 126 -2.57 6.04 -16.83
N SER A 127 -3.25 6.70 -15.89
CA SER A 127 -3.96 7.97 -16.12
C SER A 127 -3.02 9.07 -16.60
N LEU A 128 -1.86 9.25 -15.95
CA LEU A 128 -0.86 10.25 -16.34
C LEU A 128 -0.31 10.00 -17.74
N LYS A 129 -0.06 8.73 -18.11
CA LYS A 129 0.37 8.38 -19.48
C LYS A 129 -0.68 8.75 -20.52
N ALA A 130 -1.95 8.43 -20.28
CA ALA A 130 -3.04 8.81 -21.17
C ALA A 130 -3.19 10.35 -21.27
N GLY A 131 -2.97 11.02 -20.15
CA GLY A 131 -2.88 12.45 -20.03
C GLY A 131 -1.78 13.10 -20.88
N ILE A 132 -0.57 12.55 -20.82
CA ILE A 132 0.58 13.00 -21.62
C ILE A 132 0.26 12.87 -23.12
N VAL A 133 -0.26 11.73 -23.55
CA VAL A 133 -0.67 11.53 -24.96
C VAL A 133 -1.73 12.56 -25.38
N THR A 134 -2.66 12.89 -24.48
CA THR A 134 -3.68 13.93 -24.74
C THR A 134 -3.04 15.31 -24.90
N ALA A 135 -2.06 15.67 -24.07
CA ALA A 135 -1.32 16.91 -24.18
C ALA A 135 -0.42 16.99 -25.42
N GLU A 136 0.22 15.88 -25.81
CA GLU A 136 0.98 15.77 -27.05
C GLU A 136 0.09 16.04 -28.27
N ASN A 137 -1.07 15.38 -28.35
CA ASN A 137 -2.03 15.62 -29.43
C ASN A 137 -2.53 17.08 -29.46
N ALA A 138 -2.69 17.71 -28.29
CA ALA A 138 -3.07 19.11 -28.18
C ALA A 138 -1.96 20.05 -28.67
N LEU A 139 -0.69 19.75 -28.35
CA LEU A 139 0.47 20.48 -28.85
C LEU A 139 0.62 20.34 -30.37
N ASP A 140 0.48 19.14 -30.93
CA ASP A 140 0.52 18.89 -32.38
C ASP A 140 -0.59 19.65 -33.12
N SER A 141 -1.79 19.68 -32.53
CA SER A 141 -2.93 20.44 -33.05
C SER A 141 -2.66 21.94 -33.01
N PHE A 142 -2.05 22.44 -31.93
CA PHE A 142 -1.64 23.82 -31.82
C PHE A 142 -0.55 24.21 -32.82
N GLU A 143 0.46 23.36 -33.03
CA GLU A 143 1.51 23.60 -34.02
C GLU A 143 0.92 23.70 -35.44
N SER A 144 -0.02 22.80 -35.76
CA SER A 144 -0.75 22.83 -37.03
C SER A 144 -1.56 24.12 -37.20
N ALA A 145 -2.27 24.57 -36.15
CA ALA A 145 -3.00 25.84 -36.17
C ALA A 145 -2.08 27.07 -36.23
N PHE A 146 -0.90 27.01 -35.62
CA PHE A 146 0.09 28.08 -35.72
C PHE A 146 0.64 28.20 -37.15
N ALA A 147 0.87 27.06 -37.82
CA ALA A 147 1.29 27.05 -39.22
C ALA A 147 0.24 27.69 -40.15
N SER A 148 -1.06 27.46 -39.92
CA SER A 148 -2.12 28.09 -40.73
C SER A 148 -2.12 29.61 -40.57
N ILE A 149 -1.97 30.12 -39.36
CA ILE A 149 -1.88 31.57 -39.10
C ILE A 149 -0.65 32.19 -39.74
N ARG A 150 0.52 31.52 -39.68
CA ARG A 150 1.73 32.01 -40.37
C ARG A 150 1.50 32.11 -41.88
N ALA A 151 0.85 31.12 -42.48
CA ALA A 151 0.50 31.16 -43.90
C ALA A 151 -0.47 32.31 -44.21
N ALA A 152 -1.51 32.53 -43.38
CA ALA A 152 -2.43 33.65 -43.53
C ALA A 152 -1.75 35.01 -43.39
N LEU A 153 -0.82 35.15 -42.43
CA LEU A 153 -0.02 36.36 -42.24
C LEU A 153 0.87 36.64 -43.46
N THR A 154 1.58 35.63 -43.97
CA THR A 154 2.41 35.78 -45.19
C THR A 154 1.56 36.16 -46.41
N ALA A 155 0.34 35.62 -46.53
CA ALA A 155 -0.59 36.01 -47.59
C ALA A 155 -1.02 37.49 -47.46
N ALA A 156 -1.36 37.93 -46.24
CA ALA A 156 -1.70 39.32 -45.96
C ALA A 156 -0.53 40.28 -46.23
N GLU A 157 0.69 39.92 -45.80
CA GLU A 157 1.92 40.68 -46.08
C GLU A 157 2.15 40.82 -47.59
N THR A 158 1.96 39.74 -48.35
CA THR A 158 2.10 39.74 -49.82
C THR A 158 1.05 40.63 -50.47
N ALA A 159 -0.21 40.56 -50.02
CA ALA A 159 -1.28 41.41 -50.53
C ALA A 159 -0.99 42.91 -50.27
N TRP A 160 -0.46 43.25 -49.09
CA TRP A 160 -0.04 44.62 -48.78
C TRP A 160 1.19 45.09 -49.53
N ALA A 161 2.18 44.24 -49.74
CA ALA A 161 3.31 44.55 -50.59
C ALA A 161 2.85 44.91 -52.01
N ASN A 162 1.88 44.16 -52.56
CA ASN A 162 1.31 44.43 -53.88
C ASN A 162 0.59 45.79 -53.95
N VAL A 163 -0.17 46.16 -52.91
CA VAL A 163 -0.78 47.49 -52.84
C VAL A 163 0.27 48.59 -52.74
N GLY A 164 1.35 48.38 -51.98
CA GLY A 164 2.47 49.31 -51.91
C GLY A 164 3.16 49.52 -53.26
N VAL A 165 3.32 48.45 -54.06
CA VAL A 165 3.83 48.53 -55.43
C VAL A 165 2.86 49.30 -56.34
N LEU A 166 1.55 49.01 -56.28
CA LEU A 166 0.53 49.72 -57.05
C LEU A 166 0.51 51.22 -56.69
N LEU A 167 0.66 51.57 -55.42
CA LEU A 167 0.72 52.95 -54.95
C LEU A 167 1.98 53.66 -55.43
N LYS A 168 3.15 53.02 -55.36
CA LYS A 168 4.41 53.59 -55.90
C LYS A 168 4.32 53.80 -57.40
N ASN A 169 3.75 52.84 -58.13
CA ASN A 169 3.54 52.97 -59.57
C ASN A 169 2.60 54.15 -59.87
N ALA A 170 1.46 54.24 -59.17
CA ALA A 170 0.55 55.38 -59.31
C ALA A 170 1.24 56.72 -59.00
N GLN A 171 2.04 56.80 -57.93
CA GLN A 171 2.82 58.00 -57.58
C GLN A 171 3.85 58.36 -58.65
N GLN A 172 4.58 57.38 -59.21
CA GLN A 172 5.54 57.62 -60.29
C GLN A 172 4.84 58.12 -61.56
N LEU A 173 3.68 57.55 -61.92
CA LEU A 173 2.88 58.00 -63.05
C LEU A 173 2.40 59.45 -62.84
N VAL A 174 1.89 59.78 -61.64
CA VAL A 174 1.49 61.15 -61.31
C VAL A 174 2.69 62.11 -61.38
N ALA A 175 3.85 61.73 -60.83
CA ALA A 175 5.06 62.53 -60.85
C ALA A 175 5.61 62.77 -62.27
N GLN A 176 5.51 61.80 -63.17
CA GLN A 176 5.88 61.95 -64.59
C GLN A 176 4.89 62.82 -65.37
N THR A 177 3.64 62.93 -64.90
CA THR A 177 2.57 63.70 -65.55
C THR A 177 2.45 65.13 -64.99
N THR A 178 3.37 65.54 -64.12
CA THR A 178 3.38 66.88 -63.50
C THR A 178 3.81 67.98 -64.48
N SER A 179 2.93 68.29 -65.44
CA SER A 179 2.62 69.69 -65.72
C SER A 179 1.50 70.13 -64.78
N PRO A 180 1.45 71.41 -64.37
CA PRO A 180 0.72 71.84 -63.18
C PRO A 180 -0.78 71.56 -63.29
N ILE A 181 -1.26 70.57 -62.52
CA ILE A 181 -2.68 70.26 -62.39
C ILE A 181 -3.21 70.90 -61.09
N LEU A 182 -3.90 72.02 -61.27
CA LEU A 182 -4.93 72.56 -60.38
C LEU A 182 -6.10 72.97 -61.30
N PRO A 183 -7.40 72.80 -60.96
CA PRO A 183 -8.08 71.94 -59.98
C PRO A 183 -9.05 70.95 -60.67
N PHE A 184 -8.83 69.64 -60.50
CA PHE A 184 -9.44 68.60 -61.35
C PHE A 184 -10.88 68.16 -60.97
N VAL A 185 -11.46 68.66 -59.87
CA VAL A 185 -12.70 68.08 -59.34
C VAL A 185 -13.97 68.69 -59.95
N ASP A 186 -13.94 69.94 -60.42
CA ASP A 186 -15.12 70.60 -61.01
C ASP A 186 -15.13 70.61 -62.56
N GLN A 187 -13.98 70.39 -63.21
CA GLN A 187 -13.87 70.41 -64.68
C GLN A 187 -13.95 69.03 -65.35
N ALA A 188 -13.77 67.92 -64.62
CA ALA A 188 -13.78 66.58 -65.19
C ALA A 188 -15.10 66.24 -65.90
N ARG A 189 -16.25 66.65 -65.37
CA ARG A 189 -17.57 66.34 -65.96
C ARG A 189 -17.82 67.05 -67.29
N LYS A 190 -17.34 68.29 -67.46
CA LYS A 190 -17.40 69.03 -68.75
C LYS A 190 -16.30 68.62 -69.73
N PHE A 191 -15.15 68.20 -69.21
CA PHE A 191 -14.04 67.73 -70.02
C PHE A 191 -14.36 66.38 -70.68
N PHE A 192 -14.95 65.40 -69.98
CA PHE A 192 -15.26 64.10 -70.59
C PHE A 192 -16.30 64.15 -71.73
N ASP A 193 -17.27 65.09 -71.68
CA ASP A 193 -18.24 65.28 -72.76
C ASP A 193 -17.62 65.96 -74.01
N ASP A 194 -16.60 66.81 -73.85
CA ASP A 194 -15.95 67.54 -74.95
C ASP A 194 -14.72 66.78 -75.52
N LEU A 195 -14.07 65.93 -74.70
CA LEU A 195 -12.86 65.19 -75.08
C LEU A 195 -13.12 63.91 -75.89
N LEU A 196 -14.30 63.30 -75.73
CA LEU A 196 -14.69 62.10 -76.47
C LEU A 196 -15.00 62.37 -77.95
N GLY A 197 -15.06 63.65 -78.36
CA GLY A 197 -15.31 64.06 -79.74
C GLY A 197 -14.09 64.45 -80.57
N LYS A 198 -12.90 64.75 -79.98
CA LYS A 198 -11.88 65.56 -80.71
C LYS A 198 -10.38 65.35 -80.46
N ILE A 199 -9.90 64.27 -79.83
CA ILE A 199 -8.42 64.12 -79.67
C ILE A 199 -7.77 63.28 -80.79
N PRO A 200 -6.90 63.87 -81.63
CA PRO A 200 -5.90 63.14 -82.42
C PRO A 200 -4.70 62.71 -81.54
N PHE A 201 -4.14 61.57 -81.93
CA PHE A 201 -3.09 60.75 -81.33
C PHE A 201 -1.94 61.49 -80.61
N GLY A 202 -1.65 61.12 -79.35
CA GLY A 202 -0.35 61.42 -78.70
C GLY A 202 -0.34 61.54 -77.17
N ALA A 203 -1.28 62.27 -76.57
CA ALA A 203 -1.30 62.55 -75.12
C ALA A 203 -2.28 61.67 -74.31
N GLY A 204 -3.15 60.91 -74.98
CA GLY A 204 -4.15 60.05 -74.35
C GLY A 204 -3.57 58.82 -73.64
N GLU A 205 -2.38 58.37 -74.04
CA GLU A 205 -1.78 57.16 -73.48
C GLU A 205 -1.33 57.37 -72.03
N SER A 206 -0.69 58.49 -71.72
CA SER A 206 -0.26 58.82 -70.34
C SER A 206 -1.45 59.06 -69.39
N ALA A 207 -2.52 59.71 -69.88
CA ALA A 207 -3.76 59.87 -69.14
C ALA A 207 -4.46 58.52 -68.88
N ARG A 208 -4.51 57.62 -69.88
CA ARG A 208 -5.01 56.25 -69.73
C ARG A 208 -4.17 55.45 -68.74
N GLN A 209 -2.85 55.57 -68.79
CA GLN A 209 -1.94 54.87 -67.88
C GLN A 209 -2.14 55.35 -66.43
N THR A 210 -2.28 56.66 -66.21
CA THR A 210 -2.53 57.24 -64.88
C THR A 210 -3.88 56.81 -64.31
N ILE A 211 -4.94 56.85 -65.14
CA ILE A 211 -6.27 56.35 -64.76
C ILE A 211 -6.20 54.85 -64.47
N ASN A 212 -5.52 54.05 -65.29
CA ASN A 212 -5.35 52.62 -65.05
C ASN A 212 -4.55 52.32 -63.77
N GLY A 213 -3.56 53.16 -63.41
CA GLY A 213 -2.84 53.05 -62.14
C GLY A 213 -3.71 53.36 -60.91
N ILE A 214 -4.54 54.40 -61.00
CA ILE A 214 -5.52 54.74 -59.94
C ILE A 214 -6.61 53.68 -59.84
N VAL A 215 -7.12 53.17 -60.97
CA VAL A 215 -8.08 52.06 -61.03
C VAL A 215 -7.45 50.79 -60.45
N GLY A 216 -6.18 50.52 -60.76
CA GLY A 216 -5.42 49.40 -60.19
C GLY A 216 -5.26 49.53 -58.67
N LEU A 217 -5.03 50.74 -58.15
CA LEU A 217 -4.97 51.00 -56.71
C LEU A 217 -6.34 50.80 -56.03
N ILE A 218 -7.39 51.38 -56.61
CA ILE A 218 -8.78 51.25 -56.11
C ILE A 218 -9.24 49.79 -56.18
N ALA A 219 -8.78 49.00 -57.16
CA ALA A 219 -9.05 47.57 -57.26
C ALA A 219 -8.17 46.71 -56.32
N GLY A 220 -6.95 47.15 -56.02
CA GLY A 220 -6.00 46.42 -55.17
C GLY A 220 -6.28 46.54 -53.67
N ILE A 221 -6.78 47.68 -53.20
CA ILE A 221 -7.10 47.92 -51.78
C ILE A 221 -8.16 46.92 -51.26
N PRO A 222 -9.31 46.71 -51.93
CA PRO A 222 -10.30 45.71 -51.53
C PRO A 222 -9.69 44.31 -51.41
N THR A 223 -8.89 43.89 -52.40
CA THR A 223 -8.26 42.56 -52.40
C THR A 223 -7.35 42.33 -51.18
N ALA A 224 -6.62 43.35 -50.74
CA ALA A 224 -5.76 43.24 -49.58
C ALA A 224 -6.50 43.42 -48.24
N LEU A 225 -7.59 44.18 -48.23
CA LEU A 225 -8.52 44.21 -47.09
C LEU A 225 -9.22 42.86 -46.93
N ASP A 226 -9.66 42.23 -48.02
CA ASP A 226 -10.24 40.88 -48.01
C ASP A 226 -9.22 39.84 -47.51
N ALA A 227 -7.95 39.93 -47.94
CA ALA A 227 -6.90 39.03 -47.43
C ALA A 227 -6.64 39.18 -45.92
N LEU A 228 -6.81 40.38 -45.37
CA LEU A 228 -6.70 40.63 -43.92
C LEU A 228 -7.96 40.18 -43.17
N ASP A 229 -9.14 40.51 -43.68
CA ASP A 229 -10.42 40.28 -43.00
C ASP A 229 -10.86 38.81 -43.11
N ASP A 230 -10.95 38.28 -44.34
CA ASP A 230 -11.36 36.89 -44.61
C ASP A 230 -10.23 35.88 -44.36
N GLY A 231 -8.97 36.32 -44.39
CA GLY A 231 -7.82 35.48 -44.08
C GLY A 231 -7.43 35.56 -42.61
N LEU A 232 -6.59 36.55 -42.27
CA LEU A 232 -5.92 36.63 -40.97
C LEU A 232 -6.90 36.82 -39.79
N PHE A 233 -7.81 37.80 -39.86
CA PHE A 233 -8.72 38.09 -38.75
C PHE A 233 -9.77 37.01 -38.57
N ARG A 234 -10.29 36.46 -39.67
CA ARG A 234 -11.19 35.31 -39.60
C ARG A 234 -10.53 34.09 -38.97
N GLU A 235 -9.28 33.76 -39.34
CA GLU A 235 -8.56 32.62 -38.75
C GLU A 235 -8.30 32.83 -37.26
N LEU A 236 -7.85 34.03 -36.87
CA LEU A 236 -7.64 34.38 -35.45
C LEU A 236 -8.94 34.35 -34.64
N ARG A 237 -10.06 34.83 -35.21
CA ARG A 237 -11.35 34.90 -34.52
C ARG A 237 -12.09 33.58 -34.48
N SER A 238 -11.96 32.75 -35.51
CA SER A 238 -12.68 31.48 -35.61
C SER A 238 -11.91 30.28 -35.05
N GLY A 239 -10.58 30.38 -35.00
CA GLY A 239 -9.71 29.45 -34.30
C GLY A 239 -9.37 29.95 -32.91
N TRP A 240 -8.30 30.74 -32.79
CA TRP A 240 -7.59 30.97 -31.53
C TRP A 240 -8.39 31.70 -30.46
N PHE A 241 -9.09 32.76 -30.86
CA PHE A 241 -9.88 33.63 -29.98
C PHE A 241 -11.38 33.42 -30.15
N SER A 242 -11.77 32.22 -30.59
CA SER A 242 -13.18 31.89 -30.74
C SER A 242 -13.90 31.92 -29.38
N ASN A 243 -15.16 32.36 -29.39
CA ASN A 243 -16.06 32.14 -28.26
C ASN A 243 -16.59 30.70 -28.21
N ASP A 244 -16.29 29.90 -29.23
CA ASP A 244 -16.58 28.48 -29.26
C ASP A 244 -15.52 27.71 -28.46
N ASN A 245 -15.95 27.12 -27.34
CA ASN A 245 -15.13 26.27 -26.49
C ASN A 245 -14.59 25.03 -27.22
N ALA A 246 -15.09 24.67 -28.40
CA ALA A 246 -14.50 23.57 -29.18
C ALA A 246 -13.24 23.98 -29.95
N ARG A 247 -12.96 25.27 -30.10
CA ARG A 247 -11.94 25.79 -31.03
C ARG A 247 -10.93 26.74 -30.40
N ASN A 248 -11.30 27.38 -29.30
CA ASN A 248 -10.43 28.36 -28.66
C ASN A 248 -9.16 27.72 -28.09
N LEU A 249 -8.09 28.51 -27.97
CA LEU A 249 -6.79 28.03 -27.46
C LEU A 249 -6.87 27.47 -26.05
N GLU A 250 -7.73 28.05 -25.21
CA GLU A 250 -7.89 27.57 -23.84
C GLU A 250 -8.35 26.11 -23.82
N ALA A 251 -9.41 25.78 -24.55
CA ALA A 251 -9.96 24.42 -24.56
C ALA A 251 -9.16 23.44 -25.42
N THR A 252 -8.48 23.91 -26.46
CA THR A 252 -7.74 23.04 -27.39
C THR A 252 -6.28 22.81 -27.00
N LEU A 253 -5.69 23.69 -26.20
CA LEU A 253 -4.29 23.59 -25.76
C LEU A 253 -4.16 23.59 -24.22
N ALA A 254 -4.65 24.64 -23.56
CA ALA A 254 -4.39 24.82 -22.13
C ALA A 254 -5.11 23.78 -21.27
N GLN A 255 -6.40 23.53 -21.50
CA GLN A 255 -7.21 22.58 -20.76
C GLN A 255 -6.72 21.13 -20.91
N PRO A 256 -6.32 20.64 -22.10
CA PRO A 256 -5.69 19.32 -22.24
C PRO A 256 -4.41 19.17 -21.42
N ILE A 257 -3.56 20.20 -21.36
CA ILE A 257 -2.32 20.15 -20.55
C ILE A 257 -2.66 20.19 -19.06
N VAL A 258 -3.54 21.09 -18.64
CA VAL A 258 -3.94 21.24 -17.23
C VAL A 258 -4.65 20.00 -16.73
N ASN A 259 -5.72 19.57 -17.41
CA ASN A 259 -6.57 18.47 -16.96
C ASN A 259 -5.99 17.10 -17.31
N GLY A 260 -5.20 17.01 -18.38
CA GLY A 260 -4.57 15.77 -18.81
C GLY A 260 -3.25 15.51 -18.09
N VAL A 261 -2.43 16.52 -17.81
CA VAL A 261 -1.08 16.29 -17.27
C VAL A 261 -0.92 16.86 -15.88
N LEU A 262 -1.17 18.16 -15.69
CA LEU A 262 -0.84 18.83 -14.44
C LEU A 262 -1.69 18.35 -13.27
N GLU A 263 -3.00 18.22 -13.46
CA GLU A 263 -3.92 17.75 -12.43
C GLU A 263 -3.70 16.26 -12.09
N PRO A 264 -3.57 15.33 -13.05
CA PRO A 264 -3.20 13.94 -12.74
C PRO A 264 -1.82 13.81 -12.10
N LEU A 265 -0.84 14.64 -12.49
CA LEU A 265 0.48 14.67 -11.84
C LEU A 265 0.36 15.11 -10.39
N ARG A 266 -0.43 16.15 -10.10
CA ARG A 266 -0.69 16.60 -8.73
C ARG A 266 -1.32 15.49 -7.90
N GLN A 267 -2.36 14.85 -8.42
CA GLN A 267 -3.03 13.72 -7.75
C GLN A 267 -2.07 12.54 -7.53
N PHE A 268 -1.19 12.24 -8.49
CA PHE A 268 -0.15 11.22 -8.35
C PHE A 268 0.82 11.56 -7.22
N LEU A 269 1.32 12.80 -7.14
CA LEU A 269 2.22 13.24 -6.07
C LEU A 269 1.53 13.17 -4.70
N ASP A 270 0.29 13.63 -4.60
CA ASP A 270 -0.51 13.51 -3.37
C ASP A 270 -0.68 12.03 -2.96
N GLN A 271 -0.93 11.14 -3.92
CA GLN A 271 -1.01 9.71 -3.65
C GLN A 271 0.33 9.11 -3.22
N VAL A 272 1.45 9.53 -3.80
CA VAL A 272 2.79 9.09 -3.37
C VAL A 272 3.01 9.47 -1.91
N ASP A 273 2.66 10.69 -1.50
CA ASP A 273 2.79 11.12 -0.12
C ASP A 273 1.89 10.30 0.83
N VAL A 274 0.63 10.06 0.45
CA VAL A 274 -0.27 9.18 1.19
C VAL A 274 0.32 7.77 1.30
N THR A 275 0.89 7.26 0.21
CA THR A 275 1.50 5.92 0.14
C THR A 275 2.69 5.81 1.09
N LEU A 276 3.61 6.78 1.06
CA LEU A 276 4.78 6.83 1.94
C LEU A 276 4.38 6.95 3.41
N ASN A 277 3.40 7.80 3.74
CA ASN A 277 2.90 7.96 5.10
C ASN A 277 2.19 6.69 5.60
N SER A 278 1.46 6.00 4.71
CA SER A 278 0.81 4.73 5.04
C SER A 278 1.82 3.59 5.25
N TRP A 279 2.92 3.56 4.50
CA TRP A 279 3.96 2.54 4.64
C TRP A 279 4.54 2.52 6.05
N GLU A 280 4.91 3.70 6.56
CA GLU A 280 5.52 3.81 7.89
C GLU A 280 4.56 3.32 8.98
N THR A 281 3.28 3.68 8.89
CA THR A 281 2.28 3.41 9.92
C THR A 281 1.68 2.01 9.84
N GLN A 282 1.45 1.50 8.63
CA GLN A 282 0.74 0.23 8.40
C GLN A 282 1.69 -0.96 8.17
N VAL A 283 2.95 -0.71 7.77
CA VAL A 283 3.91 -1.77 7.44
C VAL A 283 5.14 -1.69 8.33
N ALA A 284 5.90 -0.61 8.25
CA ALA A 284 7.22 -0.54 8.89
C ALA A 284 7.12 -0.68 10.42
N LYS A 285 6.28 0.13 11.07
CA LYS A 285 6.11 0.09 12.54
C LYS A 285 5.57 -1.25 13.04
N PRO A 286 4.46 -1.81 12.51
CA PRO A 286 3.94 -3.09 12.99
C PRO A 286 4.95 -4.23 12.84
N VAL A 287 5.62 -4.32 11.68
CA VAL A 287 6.61 -5.37 11.40
C VAL A 287 7.83 -5.21 12.31
N ASN A 288 8.36 -4.00 12.47
CA ASN A 288 9.50 -3.74 13.36
C ASN A 288 9.16 -4.03 14.83
N ASN A 289 7.94 -3.70 15.27
CA ASN A 289 7.48 -4.02 16.62
C ASN A 289 7.38 -5.53 16.84
N ALA A 290 6.79 -6.27 15.88
CA ALA A 290 6.69 -7.72 15.96
C ALA A 290 8.08 -8.40 15.97
N LEU A 291 9.00 -7.93 15.10
CA LEU A 291 10.39 -8.41 15.08
C LEU A 291 11.12 -8.12 16.41
N SER A 292 10.95 -6.93 16.97
CA SER A 292 11.57 -6.55 18.24
C SER A 292 11.05 -7.40 19.41
N GLN A 293 9.73 -7.60 19.49
CA GLN A 293 9.13 -8.50 20.48
C GLN A 293 9.65 -9.92 20.34
N ARG A 294 9.80 -10.42 19.11
CA ARG A 294 10.35 -11.76 18.84
C ARG A 294 11.77 -11.89 19.39
N VAL A 295 12.63 -10.90 19.16
CA VAL A 295 14.00 -10.91 19.69
C VAL A 295 14.00 -10.93 21.21
N ILE A 296 13.14 -10.13 21.86
CA ILE A 296 13.03 -10.11 23.33
C ILE A 296 12.62 -11.49 23.86
N VAL A 297 11.60 -12.13 23.28
CA VAL A 297 11.14 -13.46 23.71
C VAL A 297 12.22 -14.52 23.46
N GLN A 298 12.95 -14.44 22.34
CA GLN A 298 14.08 -15.35 22.07
C GLN A 298 15.20 -15.21 23.10
N GLN A 299 15.50 -13.99 23.54
CA GLN A 299 16.47 -13.75 24.62
C GLN A 299 15.96 -14.32 25.95
N GLN A 300 14.66 -14.13 26.27
CA GLN A 300 14.04 -14.71 27.46
C GLN A 300 14.10 -16.24 27.43
N ILE A 301 13.87 -16.88 26.28
CA ILE A 301 14.00 -18.33 26.11
C ILE A 301 15.45 -18.78 26.37
N ALA A 302 16.43 -18.10 25.79
CA ALA A 302 17.84 -18.44 25.97
C ALA A 302 18.29 -18.29 27.42
N GLU A 303 17.87 -17.20 28.08
CA GLU A 303 18.18 -16.95 29.48
C GLU A 303 17.46 -17.94 30.41
N TYR A 304 16.19 -18.25 30.15
CA TYR A 304 15.42 -19.24 30.90
C TYR A 304 16.08 -20.62 30.83
N ARG A 305 16.53 -21.03 29.64
CA ARG A 305 17.29 -22.27 29.44
C ARG A 305 18.59 -22.30 30.23
N LYS A 306 19.36 -21.20 30.18
CA LYS A 306 20.62 -21.07 30.92
C LYS A 306 20.41 -21.12 32.43
N GLN A 307 19.43 -20.41 32.96
CA GLN A 307 19.14 -20.35 34.40
C GLN A 307 18.65 -21.68 34.96
N ASN A 308 17.89 -22.43 34.17
CA ASN A 308 17.28 -23.69 34.59
C ASN A 308 18.00 -24.94 34.07
N ASN A 309 19.11 -24.76 33.36
CA ASN A 309 19.95 -25.83 32.79
C ASN A 309 19.16 -26.82 31.91
N VAL A 310 18.28 -26.29 31.06
CA VAL A 310 17.38 -27.03 30.13
C VAL A 310 17.55 -26.61 28.67
#